data_AF-A0A520AIG4-F1
#
_entry.id   AF-A0A520AIG4-F1
#
_cell.length_a   1.000
_cell.length_b   1.000
_cell.length_c   1.000
_cell.angle_alpha   90.00
_cell.angle_beta   90.00
_cell.angle_gamma   90.00
#
_symmetry.space_group_name_H-M   'P 1'
#
loop_
_entity.id
_entity.type
_entity.pdbx_description
1 polymer ?
#
loop_
_entity_poly.entity_id
_entity_poly.type
_entity_poly.pdbx_seq_one_letter_code
_entity_poly.pdbx_strand_id
1 'polypeptide(L)'
;DDVSGSASDAKVPEFIEFIVKDIPEHKVPMRGGLKWLDVYCFNKFSRSFVDASAEQQISIIDEIAYPKKAKPEVRAGVTFFNRMRSLTASGFYTTEIGVKDIGYAGNAPNQWTGVPADVLKQYGMENVKV
;
A
#
# COMPACT_ATOMS: atom_id res chain seq x y z
N ASP A 1 -6.08 -7.79 -9.66
CA ASP A 1 -7.46 -7.78 -10.21
C ASP A 1 -7.32 -8.07 -11.70
N ASP A 2 -8.31 -7.77 -12.54
CA ASP A 2 -8.14 -7.95 -14.00
C ASP A 2 -7.22 -6.87 -14.63
N VAL A 3 -6.79 -5.87 -13.85
CA VAL A 3 -6.03 -4.70 -14.30
C VAL A 3 -4.54 -4.82 -13.95
N SER A 4 -4.24 -5.29 -12.73
CA SER A 4 -2.88 -5.45 -12.22
C SER A 4 -2.65 -6.78 -11.48
N GLY A 5 -1.37 -7.18 -11.43
CA GLY A 5 -0.91 -8.34 -10.66
C GLY A 5 -1.06 -8.15 -9.15
N SER A 6 -0.71 -9.18 -8.39
CA SER A 6 -0.76 -9.17 -6.94
C SER A 6 0.40 -8.38 -6.30
N ALA A 7 0.28 -8.09 -5.00
CA ALA A 7 1.38 -7.54 -4.21
C ALA A 7 2.63 -8.44 -4.23
N SER A 8 2.44 -9.76 -4.36
CA SER A 8 3.54 -10.71 -4.52
C SER A 8 4.23 -10.57 -5.87
N ASP A 9 3.48 -10.39 -6.96
CA ASP A 9 4.04 -10.15 -8.30
C ASP A 9 4.87 -8.85 -8.34
N ALA A 10 4.47 -7.86 -7.53
CA ALA A 10 5.18 -6.60 -7.34
C ALA A 10 6.32 -6.66 -6.30
N LYS A 11 6.67 -7.84 -5.75
CA LYS A 11 7.75 -8.03 -4.75
C LYS A 11 7.60 -7.18 -3.48
N VAL A 12 6.35 -6.93 -3.07
CA VAL A 12 6.05 -6.17 -1.85
C VAL A 12 6.59 -6.85 -0.58
N PRO A 13 6.53 -8.19 -0.40
CA PRO A 13 7.10 -8.84 0.78
C PRO A 13 8.60 -8.54 0.97
N GLU A 14 9.38 -8.58 -0.11
CA GLU A 14 10.82 -8.27 -0.12
C GLU A 14 11.06 -6.79 0.19
N PHE A 15 10.25 -5.89 -0.37
CA PHE A 15 10.29 -4.47 -0.02
C PHE A 15 10.04 -4.24 1.47
N ILE A 16 9.01 -4.87 2.05
CA ILE A 16 8.69 -4.74 3.48
C ILE A 16 9.84 -5.29 4.33
N GLU A 17 10.40 -6.45 3.97
CA GLU A 17 11.52 -7.06 4.67
C GLU A 17 12.74 -6.15 4.71
N PHE A 18 13.10 -5.57 3.56
CA PHE A 18 14.20 -4.64 3.42
C PHE A 18 13.97 -3.36 4.24
N ILE A 19 12.83 -2.69 4.04
CA ILE A 19 12.51 -1.41 4.70
C ILE A 19 12.39 -1.55 6.21
N VAL A 20 11.82 -2.64 6.71
CA VAL A 20 11.73 -2.88 8.17
C VAL A 20 13.11 -3.11 8.78
N LYS A 21 14.04 -3.72 8.04
CA LYS A 21 15.42 -3.93 8.52
C LYS A 21 16.28 -2.67 8.43
N ASP A 22 16.05 -1.84 7.43
CA ASP A 22 16.82 -0.62 7.19
C ASP A 22 16.36 0.52 8.11
N ILE A 23 15.06 0.81 8.15
CA ILE A 23 14.48 1.95 8.88
C ILE A 23 14.19 1.56 10.35
N PRO A 24 14.92 2.14 11.34
CA PRO A 24 14.79 1.75 12.75
C PRO A 24 13.37 1.86 13.33
N GLU A 25 12.62 2.87 12.90
CA GLU A 25 11.26 3.17 13.36
C GLU A 25 10.25 2.06 13.03
N HIS A 26 10.57 1.19 12.07
CA HIS A 26 9.71 0.07 11.69
C HIS A 26 10.00 -1.21 12.48
N LYS A 27 11.21 -1.37 13.04
CA LYS A 27 11.67 -2.63 13.67
C LYS A 27 10.79 -3.07 14.83
N VAL A 28 10.63 -2.20 15.83
CA VAL A 28 9.87 -2.53 17.05
C VAL A 28 8.38 -2.68 16.76
N PRO A 29 7.71 -1.76 16.04
CA PRO A 29 6.29 -1.92 15.69
C PRO A 29 6.00 -3.18 14.86
N MET A 30 6.89 -3.55 13.93
CA MET A 30 6.70 -4.74 13.11
C MET A 30 6.80 -6.02 13.94
N ARG A 31 7.89 -6.19 14.71
CA ARG A 31 8.10 -7.37 15.56
C ARG A 31 7.03 -7.48 16.64
N GLY A 32 6.68 -6.36 17.28
CA GLY A 32 5.65 -6.31 18.31
C GLY A 32 4.27 -6.69 17.75
N GLY A 33 3.94 -6.22 16.55
CA GLY A 33 2.69 -6.54 15.89
C GLY A 33 2.57 -8.00 15.42
N LEU A 34 3.64 -8.57 14.86
CA LEU A 34 3.71 -10.00 14.54
C LEU A 34 3.54 -10.86 15.80
N LYS A 35 4.23 -10.51 16.89
CA LYS A 35 4.07 -11.21 18.16
C LYS A 35 2.66 -11.06 18.74
N TRP A 36 2.07 -9.87 18.64
CA TRP A 36 0.68 -9.63 19.06
C TRP A 36 -0.27 -10.55 18.29
N LEU A 37 -0.10 -10.67 16.97
CA LEU A 37 -0.95 -11.50 16.11
C LEU A 37 -0.89 -12.98 16.51
N ASP A 38 0.31 -13.50 16.74
CA ASP A 38 0.51 -14.88 17.20
C ASP A 38 -0.11 -15.13 18.58
N VAL A 39 0.12 -14.24 19.54
CA VAL A 39 -0.43 -14.40 20.90
C VAL A 39 -1.96 -14.29 20.89
N TYR A 40 -2.50 -13.35 20.11
CA TYR A 40 -3.95 -13.17 20.00
C TYR A 40 -4.61 -14.39 19.36
N CYS A 41 -4.02 -14.93 18.29
CA CYS A 41 -4.47 -16.17 17.66
C CYS A 41 -4.39 -17.36 18.62
N PHE A 42 -3.26 -17.50 19.33
CA PHE A 42 -3.07 -18.60 20.27
C PHE A 42 -4.08 -18.57 21.42
N ASN A 43 -4.37 -17.39 21.96
CA ASN A 43 -5.37 -17.26 23.02
C ASN A 43 -6.80 -17.60 22.55
N LYS A 44 -7.09 -17.39 21.26
CA LYS A 44 -8.44 -17.61 20.69
C LYS A 44 -8.64 -19.03 20.17
N PHE A 45 -7.61 -19.63 19.59
CA PHE A 45 -7.69 -20.89 18.85
C PHE A 45 -6.63 -21.93 19.23
N SER A 46 -5.77 -21.63 20.22
CA SER A 46 -4.65 -22.50 20.67
C SER A 46 -3.67 -22.87 19.56
N ARG A 47 -3.49 -21.98 18.58
CA ARG A 47 -2.58 -22.11 17.42
C ARG A 47 -1.89 -20.79 17.13
N SER A 48 -0.67 -20.84 16.58
CA SER A 48 -0.03 -19.65 16.01
C SER A 48 -0.88 -19.09 14.86
N PHE A 49 -0.66 -17.85 14.44
CA PHE A 49 -1.45 -17.28 13.34
C PHE A 49 -1.21 -18.04 12.03
N VAL A 50 0.03 -18.43 11.76
CA VAL A 50 0.40 -19.19 10.54
C VAL A 50 -0.19 -20.60 10.53
N ASP A 51 -0.35 -21.24 11.69
CA ASP A 51 -0.88 -22.62 11.80
C ASP A 51 -2.42 -22.67 11.96
N ALA A 52 -3.08 -21.51 12.03
CA ALA A 52 -4.53 -21.40 12.10
C ALA A 52 -5.19 -21.62 10.73
N SER A 53 -6.47 -22.00 10.71
CA SER A 53 -7.21 -22.13 9.45
C SER A 53 -7.39 -20.77 8.77
N ALA A 54 -7.66 -20.76 7.47
CA ALA A 54 -7.90 -19.52 6.73
C ALA A 54 -9.07 -18.73 7.33
N GLU A 55 -10.13 -19.41 7.77
CA GLU A 55 -11.29 -18.79 8.42
C GLU A 55 -10.91 -18.16 9.77
N GLN A 56 -10.06 -18.83 10.55
CA GLN A 56 -9.56 -18.32 11.82
C GLN A 56 -8.66 -17.08 11.62
N GLN A 57 -7.73 -17.14 10.66
CA GLN A 57 -6.88 -16.02 10.30
C GLN A 57 -7.73 -14.81 9.89
N ILE A 58 -8.66 -14.98 8.94
CA ILE A 58 -9.54 -13.91 8.46
C ILE A 58 -10.39 -13.34 9.60
N SER A 59 -10.92 -14.18 10.50
CA SER A 59 -11.70 -13.69 11.64
C SER A 59 -10.92 -12.72 12.53
N ILE A 60 -9.61 -12.94 12.73
CA ILE A 60 -8.74 -12.03 13.49
C ILE A 60 -8.45 -10.77 12.69
N ILE A 61 -8.19 -10.90 11.38
CA ILE A 61 -7.95 -9.75 10.50
C ILE A 61 -9.16 -8.83 10.44
N ASP A 62 -10.37 -9.37 10.37
CA ASP A 62 -11.62 -8.58 10.35
C ASP A 62 -11.79 -7.73 11.62
N GLU A 63 -11.34 -8.21 12.77
CA GLU A 63 -11.39 -7.46 14.03
C GLU A 63 -10.48 -6.23 14.04
N ILE A 64 -9.39 -6.25 13.26
CA ILE A 64 -8.35 -5.21 13.28
C ILE A 64 -8.29 -4.37 11.99
N ALA A 65 -8.94 -4.81 10.91
CA ALA A 65 -8.90 -4.17 9.60
C ALA A 65 -9.60 -2.80 9.54
N TYR A 66 -10.56 -2.56 10.43
CA TYR A 66 -11.44 -1.40 10.39
C TYR A 66 -11.35 -0.58 11.68
N PRO A 67 -10.45 0.43 11.76
CA PRO A 67 -10.20 1.18 13.00
C PRO A 67 -11.43 1.81 13.65
N LYS A 68 -12.43 2.20 12.85
CA LYS A 68 -13.69 2.80 13.34
C LYS A 68 -14.65 1.79 13.96
N LYS A 69 -14.48 0.49 13.66
CA LYS A 69 -15.33 -0.61 14.15
C LYS A 69 -14.61 -1.50 15.15
N ALA A 70 -13.27 -1.43 15.18
CA ALA A 70 -12.43 -2.24 16.04
C ALA A 70 -12.66 -1.92 17.52
N LYS A 71 -12.70 -2.96 18.34
CA LYS A 71 -12.90 -2.81 19.78
C LYS A 71 -11.62 -2.25 20.45
N PRO A 72 -11.74 -1.51 21.57
CA PRO A 72 -10.58 -0.93 22.25
C PRO A 72 -9.49 -1.94 22.62
N GLU A 73 -9.85 -3.18 22.95
CA GLU A 73 -8.94 -4.26 23.35
C GLU A 73 -8.00 -4.74 22.24
N VAL A 74 -8.37 -4.56 20.97
CA VAL A 74 -7.54 -4.98 19.82
C VAL A 74 -6.75 -3.81 19.21
N ARG A 75 -6.68 -2.66 19.88
CA ARG A 75 -6.03 -1.44 19.37
C ARG A 75 -4.57 -1.66 18.95
N ALA A 76 -3.82 -2.50 19.64
CA ALA A 76 -2.44 -2.83 19.26
C ALA A 76 -2.38 -3.54 17.90
N GLY A 77 -3.30 -4.50 17.66
CA GLY A 77 -3.47 -5.18 16.38
C GLY A 77 -3.89 -4.23 15.26
N VAL A 78 -4.81 -3.30 15.54
CA VAL A 78 -5.22 -2.25 14.58
C VAL A 78 -4.01 -1.41 14.14
N THR A 79 -3.18 -0.97 15.08
CA THR A 79 -1.97 -0.19 14.77
C THR A 79 -0.99 -0.97 13.90
N PHE A 80 -0.77 -2.26 14.21
CA PHE A 80 0.07 -3.14 13.41
C PHE A 80 -0.51 -3.34 11.99
N PHE A 81 -1.79 -3.67 11.88
CA PHE A 81 -2.42 -3.95 10.59
C PHE A 81 -2.46 -2.70 9.70
N ASN A 82 -2.72 -1.52 10.27
CA ASN A 82 -2.60 -0.26 9.55
C ASN A 82 -1.20 -0.05 8.97
N ARG A 83 -0.14 -0.34 9.75
CA ARG A 83 1.23 -0.25 9.27
C ARG A 83 1.50 -1.23 8.13
N MET A 84 1.09 -2.49 8.28
CA MET A 84 1.23 -3.50 7.21
C MET A 84 0.50 -3.06 5.93
N ARG A 85 -0.72 -2.55 6.06
CA ARG A 85 -1.50 -2.03 4.93
C ARG A 85 -0.82 -0.84 4.25
N SER A 86 -0.34 0.13 5.03
CA SER A 86 0.39 1.29 4.50
C SER A 86 1.66 0.88 3.76
N LEU A 87 2.46 -0.01 4.35
CA LEU A 87 3.68 -0.51 3.70
C LEU A 87 3.36 -1.32 2.43
N THR A 88 2.28 -2.09 2.43
CA THR A 88 1.83 -2.84 1.26
C THR A 88 1.43 -1.89 0.13
N ALA A 89 0.66 -0.84 0.43
CA ALA A 89 0.27 0.16 -0.56
C ALA A 89 1.48 0.93 -1.08
N SER A 90 2.38 1.38 -0.20
CA SER A 90 3.62 2.03 -0.60
C SER A 90 4.47 1.13 -1.50
N GLY A 91 4.70 -0.12 -1.12
CA GLY A 91 5.46 -1.07 -1.92
C GLY A 91 4.83 -1.32 -3.28
N PHE A 92 3.52 -1.53 -3.33
CA PHE A 92 2.83 -1.84 -4.58
C PHE A 92 2.82 -0.64 -5.54
N TYR A 93 2.33 0.52 -5.09
CA TYR A 93 2.14 1.70 -5.95
C TYR A 93 3.44 2.48 -6.24
N THR A 94 4.59 1.99 -5.79
CA THR A 94 5.92 2.50 -6.20
C THR A 94 6.63 1.57 -7.19
N THR A 95 5.98 0.46 -7.58
CA THR A 95 6.48 -0.45 -8.62
C THR A 95 5.93 -0.09 -10.00
N GLU A 96 6.56 -0.58 -11.06
CA GLU A 96 6.02 -0.43 -12.43
C GLU A 96 4.59 -0.96 -12.56
N ILE A 97 4.29 -2.11 -11.93
CA ILE A 97 2.96 -2.73 -11.94
C ILE A 97 1.93 -1.80 -11.29
N GLY A 98 2.22 -1.28 -10.09
CA GLY A 98 1.29 -0.40 -9.38
C GLY A 98 1.17 1.00 -9.98
N VAL A 99 2.25 1.56 -10.53
CA VAL A 99 2.20 2.86 -11.22
C VAL A 99 1.34 2.78 -12.48
N LYS A 100 1.44 1.68 -13.22
CA LYS A 100 0.57 1.42 -14.39
C LYS A 100 -0.89 1.23 -13.98
N ASP A 101 -1.14 0.54 -12.87
CA ASP A 101 -2.48 0.29 -12.33
C ASP A 101 -3.27 1.59 -12.07
N ILE A 102 -2.61 2.61 -11.50
CA ILE A 102 -3.23 3.92 -11.23
C ILE A 102 -3.25 4.84 -12.46
N GLY A 103 -2.78 4.38 -13.62
CA GLY A 103 -2.75 5.16 -14.87
C GLY A 103 -1.77 6.34 -14.84
N TYR A 104 -0.75 6.30 -13.97
CA TYR A 104 0.24 7.36 -13.93
C TYR A 104 1.17 7.27 -15.15
N ALA A 105 1.04 8.22 -16.07
CA ALA A 105 1.82 8.26 -17.31
C ALA A 105 3.22 8.88 -17.14
N GLY A 106 3.45 9.63 -16.05
CA GLY A 106 4.68 10.39 -15.85
C GLY A 106 4.96 11.42 -16.94
N ASN A 107 6.21 11.85 -17.04
CA ASN A 107 6.69 12.69 -18.14
C ASN A 107 7.28 11.79 -19.22
N ALA A 108 6.58 11.63 -20.33
CA ALA A 108 7.13 11.04 -21.54
C ALA A 108 7.70 12.15 -22.44
N PRO A 109 8.86 11.94 -23.08
CA PRO A 109 9.31 12.82 -24.15
C PRO A 109 8.19 12.97 -25.18
N ASN A 110 7.75 14.20 -25.42
CA ASN A 110 6.76 14.51 -26.44
C ASN A 110 7.30 15.61 -27.36
N GLN A 111 6.76 15.67 -28.57
CA GLN A 111 7.00 16.80 -29.45
C GLN A 111 5.91 17.84 -29.17
N TRP A 112 6.22 18.82 -28.32
CA TRP A 112 5.32 19.94 -28.12
C TRP A 112 5.37 20.85 -29.34
N THR A 113 4.28 20.88 -30.11
CA THR A 113 4.14 21.71 -31.31
C THR A 113 3.81 23.18 -31.00
N GLY A 114 3.98 23.62 -29.75
CA GLY A 114 3.55 24.93 -29.29
C GLY A 114 2.09 24.97 -28.82
N VAL A 115 1.64 26.15 -28.42
CA VAL A 115 0.25 26.40 -28.01
C VAL A 115 -0.66 26.32 -29.26
N PRO A 116 -1.82 25.64 -29.21
CA PRO A 116 -2.76 25.60 -30.33
C PRO A 116 -3.17 26.99 -30.85
N ALA A 117 -3.38 27.11 -32.17
CA ALA A 117 -3.61 28.40 -32.83
C ALA A 117 -4.91 29.10 -32.39
N ASP A 118 -5.95 28.32 -32.10
CA ASP A 118 -7.23 28.80 -31.56
C ASP A 118 -7.07 29.40 -30.16
N VAL A 119 -6.25 28.77 -29.31
CA VAL A 119 -5.89 29.28 -27.99
C VAL A 119 -5.08 30.58 -28.11
N LEU A 120 -4.07 30.64 -28.99
CA LEU A 120 -3.30 31.87 -29.21
C LEU A 120 -4.20 33.04 -29.65
N LYS A 121 -5.16 32.77 -30.55
CA LYS A 121 -6.14 33.75 -31.02
C LYS A 121 -7.07 34.25 -29.91
N GLN A 122 -7.49 33.38 -28.99
CA GLN A 122 -8.31 33.78 -27.83
C GLN A 122 -7.64 34.86 -26.98
N TYR A 123 -6.32 34.84 -26.89
CA TYR A 123 -5.53 35.75 -26.05
C TYR A 123 -4.84 36.87 -26.85
N GLY A 124 -5.10 37.00 -28.16
CA GLY A 124 -4.48 38.03 -29.01
C GLY A 124 -2.97 37.83 -29.22
N MET A 125 -2.50 36.58 -29.13
CA MET A 125 -1.09 36.20 -29.21
C MET A 125 -0.71 35.51 -30.52
N GLU A 126 -1.59 35.51 -31.53
CA GLU A 126 -1.39 34.83 -32.82
C GLU A 126 -0.16 35.30 -33.62
N ASN A 127 0.38 36.48 -33.29
CA ASN A 127 1.56 37.06 -33.94
C ASN A 127 2.85 36.91 -33.12
N VAL A 128 2.78 36.29 -31.94
CA VAL A 128 3.94 36.05 -31.08
C VAL A 128 4.69 34.83 -31.62
N LYS A 129 5.93 35.01 -32.07
CA LYS A 129 6.82 33.90 -32.39
C LYS A 129 7.37 33.32 -31.10
N VAL A 130 7.00 32.07 -30.81
CA VAL A 130 7.53 31.26 -29.70
C VAL A 130 8.69 30.42 -30.18
#